data_AF-A0A969GCG8-F1
#
_entry.id   AF-A0A969GCG8-F1
#
_cell.length_a   1.000
_cell.length_b   1.000
_cell.length_c   1.000
_cell.angle_alpha   90.00
_cell.angle_beta   90.00
_cell.angle_gamma   90.00
#
_symmetry.space_group_name_H-M   'P 1'
#
loop_
_entity.id
_entity.type
_entity.pdbx_description
1 polymer ?
#
loop_
_entity_poly.entity_id
_entity_poly.type
_entity_poly.pdbx_seq_one_letter_code
_entity_poly.pdbx_strand_id
1 'polypeptide(L)'
;MKFHFTILAFMLLLSCQTIEQKENEKYIELTSKMDAILANHQFNGVVFLTKDSTTIYSKSVGYSDLEQKIELKFDDQFVIGSISKQITAVLVLRAYENGKLKLDDKINRYLVEINQPWAAEITVHQLLTHTHGIVDLNEPLAFKAGSQFQYSQLGYELLARILEKLPVKHSKKYQPNYLINMV
;
A
#
# COMPACT_ATOMS: atom_id res chain seq x y z
N MET A 1 19.65 52.65 -10.16
CA MET A 1 18.76 51.60 -9.61
C MET A 1 18.18 50.66 -10.67
N LYS A 2 17.56 51.12 -11.77
CA LYS A 2 16.90 50.23 -12.76
C LYS A 2 17.82 49.20 -13.45
N PHE A 3 19.08 49.56 -13.73
CA PHE A 3 20.04 48.68 -14.44
C PHE A 3 20.57 47.50 -13.60
N HIS A 4 20.68 47.66 -12.28
CA HIS A 4 21.11 46.57 -11.39
C HIS A 4 20.00 45.54 -11.17
N PHE A 5 18.74 45.97 -11.24
CA PHE A 5 17.58 45.10 -11.10
C PHE A 5 17.43 44.16 -12.31
N THR A 6 17.73 44.63 -13.52
CA THR A 6 17.72 43.80 -14.74
C THR A 6 18.83 42.76 -14.76
N ILE A 7 20.05 43.08 -14.28
CA ILE A 7 21.16 42.12 -14.21
C ILE A 7 20.86 41.00 -13.21
N LEU A 8 20.29 41.35 -12.05
CA LEU A 8 19.92 40.37 -11.02
C LEU A 8 18.80 39.44 -11.52
N ALA A 9 17.80 39.97 -12.22
CA ALA A 9 16.74 39.17 -12.84
C ALA A 9 17.29 38.22 -13.91
N PHE A 10 18.26 38.65 -14.72
CA PHE A 10 18.90 37.80 -15.74
C PHE A 10 19.74 36.67 -15.11
N MET A 11 20.46 36.94 -14.02
CA MET A 11 21.19 35.89 -13.28
C MET A 11 20.25 34.87 -12.63
N LEU A 12 19.11 35.32 -12.08
CA LEU A 12 18.08 34.44 -11.52
C LEU A 12 17.46 33.53 -12.61
N LEU A 13 17.23 34.07 -13.81
CA LEU A 13 16.71 33.28 -14.94
C LEU A 13 17.71 32.23 -15.44
N LEU A 14 19.00 32.58 -15.55
CA LEU A 14 20.06 31.63 -15.91
C LEU A 14 20.26 30.54 -14.84
N SER A 15 20.16 30.90 -13.56
CA SER A 15 20.25 29.92 -12.47
C SER A 15 19.04 28.96 -12.46
N CYS A 16 17.86 29.41 -12.88
CA CYS A 16 16.69 28.54 -12.93
C CYS A 16 16.79 27.51 -14.06
N GLN A 17 17.28 27.93 -15.24
CA GLN A 17 17.47 27.04 -16.40
C GLN A 17 18.47 25.91 -16.13
N THR A 18 19.54 26.19 -15.40
CA THR A 18 20.57 25.18 -15.08
C THR A 18 20.09 24.09 -14.13
N ILE A 19 19.18 24.40 -13.20
CA ILE A 19 18.60 23.42 -12.27
C ILE A 19 17.66 22.46 -13.02
N GLU A 20 16.77 23.00 -13.86
CA GLU A 20 15.82 22.22 -14.66
C GLU A 20 16.54 21.29 -15.66
N GLN A 21 17.59 21.79 -16.31
CA GLN A 21 18.39 20.99 -17.23
C GLN A 21 19.08 19.81 -16.53
N LYS A 22 19.68 20.04 -15.35
CA LYS A 22 20.36 18.98 -14.59
C LYS A 22 19.37 17.92 -14.07
N GLU A 23 18.17 18.34 -13.70
CA GLU A 23 17.10 17.41 -13.29
C GLU A 23 16.58 16.58 -14.47
N ASN A 24 16.43 17.20 -15.65
CA ASN A 24 16.05 16.49 -16.88
C ASN A 24 17.10 15.47 -17.31
N GLU A 25 18.39 15.82 -17.29
CA GLU A 25 19.49 14.88 -17.58
C GLU A 25 19.47 13.67 -16.64
N LYS A 26 19.23 13.88 -15.34
CA LYS A 26 19.08 12.81 -14.37
C LYS A 26 17.90 11.89 -14.69
N TYR A 27 16.76 12.43 -15.13
CA TYR A 27 15.61 11.62 -15.50
C TYR A 27 15.86 10.84 -16.79
N ILE A 28 16.51 11.41 -17.79
CA ILE A 28 16.90 10.69 -19.01
C ILE A 28 17.80 9.50 -18.67
N GLU A 29 18.79 9.68 -17.79
CA GLU A 29 19.66 8.58 -17.35
C GLU A 29 18.86 7.49 -16.61
N LEU A 30 17.94 7.89 -15.72
CA LEU A 30 17.10 6.97 -14.96
C LEU A 30 16.18 6.15 -15.88
N THR A 31 15.46 6.80 -16.78
CA THR A 31 14.50 6.13 -17.68
C THR A 31 15.20 5.21 -18.67
N SER A 32 16.39 5.58 -19.15
CA SER A 32 17.24 4.71 -19.97
C SER A 32 17.67 3.44 -19.22
N LYS A 33 18.07 3.57 -17.94
CA LYS A 33 18.39 2.40 -17.10
C LYS A 33 17.17 1.53 -16.84
N MET A 34 16.00 2.12 -16.62
CA MET A 34 14.74 1.39 -16.47
C MET A 34 14.43 0.59 -17.75
N ASP A 35 14.49 1.22 -18.91
CA ASP A 35 14.28 0.54 -20.20
C ASP A 35 15.22 -0.64 -20.39
N ALA A 36 16.50 -0.48 -20.05
CA ALA A 36 17.48 -1.57 -20.12
C ALA A 36 17.13 -2.73 -19.18
N ILE A 37 16.69 -2.45 -17.95
CA ILE A 37 16.26 -3.48 -17.00
C ILE A 37 15.03 -4.21 -17.54
N LEU A 38 13.99 -3.50 -17.99
CA LEU A 38 12.76 -4.13 -18.46
C LEU A 38 13.01 -5.02 -19.68
N ALA A 39 13.89 -4.59 -20.60
CA ALA A 39 14.27 -5.38 -21.77
C ALA A 39 15.05 -6.65 -21.44
N ASN A 40 15.91 -6.62 -20.41
CA ASN A 40 16.82 -7.73 -20.08
C ASN A 40 16.22 -8.78 -19.14
N HIS A 41 15.05 -8.54 -18.53
CA HIS A 41 14.49 -9.38 -17.47
C HIS A 41 13.15 -10.06 -17.81
N GLN A 42 12.77 -10.15 -19.10
CA GLN A 42 11.47 -10.72 -19.52
C GLN A 42 10.28 -10.11 -18.74
N PHE A 43 10.34 -8.81 -18.48
CA PHE A 43 9.35 -8.13 -17.66
C PHE A 43 7.96 -8.15 -18.33
N ASN A 44 6.93 -8.53 -17.58
CA ASN A 44 5.53 -8.40 -17.96
C ASN A 44 4.81 -7.65 -16.84
N GLY A 45 4.41 -6.41 -17.09
CA GLY A 45 3.85 -5.53 -16.07
C GLY A 45 3.85 -4.06 -16.46
N VAL A 46 3.43 -3.23 -15.51
CA VAL A 46 3.41 -1.77 -15.62
C VAL A 46 4.41 -1.17 -14.64
N VAL A 47 5.16 -0.16 -15.07
CA VAL A 47 6.00 0.67 -14.21
C VAL A 47 5.58 2.12 -14.34
N PHE A 48 5.26 2.73 -13.21
CA PHE A 48 4.86 4.13 -13.13
C PHE A 48 5.71 4.85 -12.08
N LEU A 49 6.31 5.98 -12.47
CA LEU A 49 7.14 6.81 -11.60
C LEU A 49 6.73 8.26 -11.74
N THR A 50 6.41 8.87 -10.61
CA THR A 50 6.07 10.28 -10.50
C THR A 50 6.97 10.96 -9.47
N LYS A 51 7.15 12.27 -9.62
CA LYS A 51 7.59 13.16 -8.55
C LYS A 51 6.61 14.31 -8.50
N ASP A 52 6.01 14.49 -7.33
CA ASP A 52 4.89 15.41 -7.14
C ASP A 52 3.78 15.09 -8.15
N SER A 53 3.34 16.06 -8.95
CA SER A 53 2.34 15.87 -10.01
C SER A 53 2.94 15.53 -11.38
N THR A 54 4.25 15.39 -11.49
CA THR A 54 4.94 15.18 -12.77
C THR A 54 5.27 13.70 -12.97
N THR A 55 4.76 13.14 -14.06
CA THR A 55 5.14 11.79 -14.51
C THR A 55 6.55 11.82 -15.09
N ILE A 56 7.45 11.06 -14.46
CA ILE A 56 8.84 10.89 -14.89
C ILE A 56 8.96 9.71 -15.85
N TYR A 57 8.21 8.63 -15.59
CA TYR A 57 8.25 7.42 -16.40
C TYR A 57 6.92 6.68 -16.33
N SER A 58 6.47 6.15 -17.46
CA SER A 58 5.31 5.27 -17.55
C SER A 58 5.54 4.27 -18.68
N LYS A 59 5.47 2.98 -18.37
CA LYS A 59 5.65 1.93 -19.37
C LYS A 59 4.87 0.67 -19.00
N SER A 60 4.16 0.13 -19.99
CA SER A 60 3.55 -1.19 -19.96
C SER A 60 4.33 -2.11 -20.88
N VAL A 61 4.65 -3.31 -20.42
CA VAL A 61 5.39 -4.31 -21.19
C VAL A 61 4.71 -5.65 -21.03
N GLY A 62 4.59 -6.41 -22.12
CA GLY A 62 4.04 -7.77 -22.11
C GLY A 62 2.55 -7.81 -22.40
N TYR A 63 1.87 -8.77 -21.79
CA TYR A 63 0.50 -9.16 -22.14
C TYR A 63 -0.35 -9.34 -20.88
N SER A 64 -1.57 -8.82 -20.91
CA SER A 64 -2.60 -9.09 -19.90
C SER A 64 -3.20 -10.49 -20.06
N ASP A 65 -3.19 -11.01 -21.29
CA ASP A 65 -3.47 -12.42 -21.60
C ASP A 65 -2.33 -12.98 -22.48
N LEU A 66 -1.54 -13.88 -21.90
CA LEU A 66 -0.39 -14.50 -22.57
C LEU A 66 -0.80 -15.48 -23.69
N GLU A 67 -1.93 -16.16 -23.54
CA GLU A 67 -2.40 -17.15 -24.51
C GLU A 67 -2.97 -16.46 -25.75
N GLN A 68 -3.81 -15.46 -25.52
CA GLN A 68 -4.45 -14.67 -26.58
C GLN A 68 -3.54 -13.56 -27.11
N LYS A 69 -2.38 -13.32 -26.47
CA LYS A 69 -1.44 -12.24 -26.78
C LYS A 69 -2.12 -10.86 -26.76
N ILE A 70 -2.98 -10.65 -25.77
CA ILE A 70 -3.59 -9.33 -25.54
C ILE A 70 -2.56 -8.45 -24.84
N GLU A 71 -2.15 -7.37 -25.50
CA GLU A 71 -1.15 -6.44 -24.94
C GLU A 71 -1.63 -5.85 -23.61
N LEU A 72 -0.68 -5.73 -22.68
CA LEU A 72 -0.91 -5.12 -21.38
C LEU A 72 -1.07 -3.61 -21.52
N LYS A 73 -2.16 -3.06 -20.96
CA LYS A 73 -2.41 -1.62 -20.90
C LYS A 73 -1.99 -1.04 -19.56
N PHE A 74 -1.79 0.27 -19.53
CA PHE A 74 -1.39 0.99 -18.32
C PHE A 74 -2.43 0.90 -17.20
N ASP A 75 -3.71 0.86 -17.56
CA ASP A 75 -4.87 0.86 -16.67
C ASP A 75 -5.49 -0.54 -16.46
N ASP A 76 -4.82 -1.60 -16.92
CA ASP A 76 -5.25 -2.97 -16.63
C ASP A 76 -5.18 -3.25 -15.12
N GLN A 77 -6.13 -4.05 -14.63
CA GLN A 77 -6.23 -4.37 -13.20
C GLN A 77 -5.32 -5.54 -12.81
N PHE A 78 -4.66 -5.41 -11.66
CA PHE A 78 -3.79 -6.44 -11.10
C PHE A 78 -4.31 -6.96 -9.77
N VAL A 79 -4.08 -8.26 -9.52
CA VAL A 79 -4.16 -8.80 -8.17
C VAL A 79 -2.91 -8.36 -7.41
N ILE A 80 -3.06 -7.34 -6.56
CA ILE A 80 -1.94 -6.72 -5.81
C ILE A 80 -1.45 -7.57 -4.62
N GLY A 81 -2.08 -8.72 -4.37
CA GLY A 81 -1.65 -9.70 -3.38
C GLY A 81 -1.46 -9.11 -1.98
N SER A 82 -0.25 -9.26 -1.42
CA SER A 82 0.04 -8.84 -0.05
C SER A 82 -0.01 -7.32 0.18
N ILE A 83 -0.01 -6.50 -0.88
CA ILE A 83 -0.24 -5.05 -0.76
C ILE A 83 -1.62 -4.76 -0.16
N SER A 84 -2.62 -5.62 -0.40
CA SER A 84 -3.97 -5.50 0.18
C SER A 84 -3.97 -5.41 1.71
N LYS A 85 -2.95 -5.95 2.39
CA LYS A 85 -2.82 -5.86 3.86
C LYS A 85 -2.73 -4.42 4.34
N GLN A 86 -2.09 -3.53 3.59
CA GLN A 86 -2.01 -2.11 3.97
C GLN A 86 -3.40 -1.48 4.01
N ILE A 87 -4.28 -1.84 3.08
CA ILE A 87 -5.68 -1.38 3.03
C ILE A 87 -6.43 -1.89 4.27
N THR A 88 -6.32 -3.18 4.60
CA THR A 88 -6.92 -3.75 5.81
C THR A 88 -6.39 -3.07 7.08
N ALA A 89 -5.08 -2.82 7.17
CA ALA A 89 -4.48 -2.14 8.32
C ALA A 89 -5.03 -0.73 8.48
N VAL A 90 -5.15 0.04 7.38
CA VAL A 90 -5.79 1.37 7.40
C VAL A 90 -7.23 1.27 7.90
N LEU A 91 -8.02 0.31 7.41
CA LEU A 91 -9.41 0.12 7.87
C LEU A 91 -9.50 -0.17 9.37
N VAL A 92 -8.62 -1.02 9.89
CA VAL A 92 -8.55 -1.33 11.34
C VAL A 92 -8.16 -0.09 12.14
N LEU A 93 -7.16 0.68 11.68
CA LEU A 93 -6.73 1.90 12.35
C LEU A 93 -7.80 3.00 12.28
N ARG A 94 -8.55 3.09 11.18
CA ARG A 94 -9.73 3.98 11.09
C ARG A 94 -10.84 3.55 12.05
N ALA A 95 -11.09 2.25 12.20
CA ALA A 95 -12.03 1.75 13.18
C ALA A 95 -11.59 2.09 14.62
N TYR A 96 -10.29 1.98 14.90
CA TYR A 96 -9.68 2.41 16.15
C TYR A 96 -9.87 3.91 16.42
N GLU A 97 -9.49 4.78 15.46
CA GLU A 97 -9.67 6.24 15.55
C GLU A 97 -11.12 6.64 15.83
N ASN A 98 -12.07 5.93 15.23
CA ASN A 98 -13.50 6.18 15.40
C ASN A 98 -14.10 5.53 16.67
N GLY A 99 -13.26 4.97 17.54
CA GLY A 99 -13.68 4.33 18.80
C GLY A 99 -14.54 3.07 18.60
N LYS A 100 -14.45 2.42 17.42
CA LYS A 100 -15.22 1.21 17.09
C LYS A 100 -14.58 -0.07 17.61
N LEU A 101 -13.26 -0.06 17.76
CA LEU A 101 -12.48 -1.10 18.42
C LEU A 101 -11.31 -0.46 19.17
N LYS A 102 -10.66 -1.22 20.05
CA LYS A 102 -9.34 -0.89 20.59
C LYS A 102 -8.29 -1.89 20.10
N LEU A 103 -7.04 -1.44 19.99
CA LEU A 103 -5.95 -2.30 19.53
C LEU A 103 -5.55 -3.37 20.56
N ASP A 104 -5.80 -3.11 21.85
CA ASP A 104 -5.57 -4.03 22.97
C ASP A 104 -6.76 -4.96 23.23
N ASP A 105 -7.89 -4.79 22.50
CA ASP A 105 -9.01 -5.70 22.60
C ASP A 105 -8.61 -7.12 22.19
N LYS A 106 -9.13 -8.09 22.93
CA LYS A 106 -8.98 -9.51 22.61
C LYS A 106 -9.85 -9.87 21.41
N ILE A 107 -9.35 -10.74 20.55
CA ILE A 107 -10.03 -11.05 19.28
C ILE A 107 -11.35 -11.80 19.51
N ASN A 108 -11.48 -12.57 20.60
CA ASN A 108 -12.73 -13.24 20.98
C ASN A 108 -13.88 -12.27 21.31
N ARG A 109 -13.60 -10.99 21.55
CA ARG A 109 -14.63 -9.94 21.70
C ARG A 109 -15.44 -9.75 20.42
N TYR A 110 -14.82 -10.01 19.28
CA TYR A 110 -15.39 -9.79 17.95
C TYR A 110 -15.72 -11.11 17.23
N LEU A 111 -14.85 -12.11 17.41
CA LEU A 111 -14.91 -13.42 16.75
C LEU A 111 -15.36 -14.49 17.75
N VAL A 112 -16.59 -14.35 18.25
CA VAL A 112 -17.16 -15.22 19.29
C VAL A 112 -17.32 -16.68 18.86
N GLU A 113 -17.29 -16.94 17.55
CA GLU A 113 -17.33 -18.28 16.97
C GLU A 113 -16.01 -19.07 17.13
N ILE A 114 -14.89 -18.40 17.46
CA ILE A 114 -13.60 -19.06 17.66
C ILE A 114 -13.52 -19.62 19.08
N ASN A 115 -13.74 -20.92 19.21
CA ASN A 115 -13.76 -21.65 20.48
C ASN A 115 -12.37 -22.12 20.94
N GLN A 116 -11.34 -21.31 20.75
CA GLN A 116 -9.97 -21.61 21.17
C GLN A 116 -9.55 -20.79 22.40
N PRO A 117 -8.87 -21.37 23.39
CA PRO A 117 -8.41 -20.64 24.57
C PRO A 117 -7.55 -19.40 24.22
N TRP A 118 -6.69 -19.53 23.21
CA TRP A 118 -5.80 -18.45 22.78
C TRP A 118 -6.54 -17.23 22.21
N ALA A 119 -7.81 -17.36 21.80
CA ALA A 119 -8.58 -16.24 21.26
C ALA A 119 -8.85 -15.16 22.32
N ALA A 120 -8.83 -15.53 23.60
CA ALA A 120 -8.91 -14.61 24.73
C ALA A 120 -7.56 -13.95 25.09
N GLU A 121 -6.45 -14.39 24.49
CA GLU A 121 -5.10 -13.88 24.77
C GLU A 121 -4.60 -12.94 23.68
N ILE A 122 -4.99 -13.19 22.42
CA ILE A 122 -4.52 -12.44 21.25
C ILE A 122 -5.27 -11.13 21.12
N THR A 123 -4.52 -10.07 20.86
CA THR A 123 -5.03 -8.71 20.62
C THR A 123 -5.14 -8.40 19.13
N VAL A 124 -5.98 -7.41 18.79
CA VAL A 124 -6.05 -6.84 17.43
C VAL A 124 -4.66 -6.33 16.98
N HIS A 125 -3.90 -5.71 17.89
CA HIS A 125 -2.53 -5.25 17.62
C HIS A 125 -1.58 -6.38 17.22
N GLN A 126 -1.68 -7.54 17.87
CA GLN A 126 -0.84 -8.69 17.56
C GLN A 126 -1.19 -9.33 16.21
N LEU A 127 -2.45 -9.24 15.77
CA LEU A 127 -2.82 -9.60 14.39
C LEU A 127 -2.17 -8.64 13.38
N LEU A 128 -2.28 -7.33 13.59
CA LEU A 128 -1.70 -6.29 12.70
C LEU A 128 -0.18 -6.41 12.55
N THR A 129 0.50 -6.78 13.64
CA THR A 129 1.97 -6.84 13.72
C THR A 129 2.54 -8.23 13.43
N HIS A 130 1.71 -9.21 13.06
CA HIS A 130 2.13 -10.59 12.83
C HIS A 130 2.83 -11.23 14.04
N THR A 131 2.40 -10.90 15.25
CA THR A 131 2.99 -11.42 16.50
C THR A 131 2.05 -12.36 17.26
N HIS A 132 1.04 -12.91 16.60
CA HIS A 132 -0.06 -13.62 17.24
C HIS A 132 0.16 -15.14 17.43
N GLY A 133 1.06 -15.78 16.68
CA GLY A 133 1.39 -17.21 16.83
C GLY A 133 0.36 -18.22 16.31
N ILE A 134 -0.71 -17.77 15.66
CA ILE A 134 -1.79 -18.64 15.12
C ILE A 134 -1.30 -19.28 13.81
N VAL A 135 -1.32 -20.61 13.76
CA VAL A 135 -1.02 -21.40 12.56
C VAL A 135 -2.26 -22.00 11.92
N ASP A 136 -3.23 -22.41 12.72
CA ASP A 136 -4.55 -22.91 12.31
C ASP A 136 -5.58 -22.55 13.39
N LEU A 137 -6.87 -22.49 13.04
CA LEU A 137 -7.94 -22.18 13.98
C LEU A 137 -8.25 -23.31 14.97
N ASN A 138 -7.78 -24.53 14.70
CA ASN A 138 -7.99 -25.70 15.54
C ASN A 138 -6.72 -26.16 16.29
N GLU A 139 -5.59 -25.49 16.05
CA GLU A 139 -4.30 -25.85 16.63
C GLU A 139 -3.89 -24.90 17.78
N PRO A 140 -3.01 -25.35 18.69
CA PRO A 140 -2.33 -24.46 19.63
C PRO A 140 -1.50 -23.39 18.91
N LEU A 141 -1.15 -22.32 19.63
CA LEU A 141 -0.22 -21.33 19.10
C LEU A 141 1.17 -21.94 18.91
N ALA A 142 1.81 -21.60 17.80
CA ALA A 142 3.21 -21.97 17.55
C ALA A 142 4.17 -21.30 18.54
N PHE A 143 3.80 -20.13 19.06
CA PHE A 143 4.54 -19.40 20.08
C PHE A 143 3.61 -18.48 20.87
N LYS A 144 4.07 -18.03 22.03
CA LYS A 144 3.33 -17.11 22.89
C LYS A 144 3.01 -15.79 22.16
N ALA A 145 1.75 -15.39 22.12
CA ALA A 145 1.36 -14.12 21.49
C ALA A 145 2.19 -12.93 22.02
N GLY A 146 2.76 -12.15 21.10
CA GLY A 146 3.64 -11.01 21.35
C GLY A 146 5.12 -11.33 21.52
N SER A 147 5.53 -12.60 21.55
CA SER A 147 6.94 -12.95 21.78
C SER A 147 7.81 -12.98 20.51
N GLN A 148 7.20 -13.21 19.34
CA GLN A 148 7.92 -13.39 18.08
C GLN A 148 7.11 -12.79 16.92
N PHE A 149 7.81 -12.43 15.84
CA PHE A 149 7.20 -12.07 14.57
C PHE A 149 7.15 -13.30 13.65
N GLN A 150 5.98 -13.57 13.07
CA GLN A 150 5.80 -14.56 12.02
C GLN A 150 4.74 -14.06 11.04
N TYR A 151 5.18 -13.71 9.83
CA TYR A 151 4.29 -13.27 8.75
C TYR A 151 3.15 -14.28 8.53
N SER A 152 1.91 -13.79 8.52
CA SER A 152 0.71 -14.64 8.50
C SER A 152 -0.40 -14.02 7.66
N GLN A 153 -0.93 -14.80 6.72
CA GLN A 153 -2.14 -14.45 5.98
C GLN A 153 -3.38 -14.53 6.89
N LEU A 154 -3.46 -15.58 7.71
CA LEU A 154 -4.58 -15.83 8.60
C LEU A 154 -4.81 -14.66 9.56
N GLY A 155 -3.75 -14.05 10.09
CA GLY A 155 -3.89 -12.87 10.96
C GLY A 155 -4.67 -11.72 10.29
N TYR A 156 -4.43 -11.48 9.00
CA TYR A 156 -5.12 -10.44 8.24
C TYR A 156 -6.53 -10.86 7.79
N GLU A 157 -6.78 -12.15 7.59
CA GLU A 157 -8.14 -12.66 7.41
C GLU A 157 -8.99 -12.43 8.66
N LEU A 158 -8.44 -12.71 9.84
CA LEU A 158 -9.11 -12.46 11.11
C LEU A 158 -9.39 -10.96 11.32
N LEU A 159 -8.47 -10.07 10.94
CA LEU A 159 -8.71 -8.62 10.96
C LEU A 159 -9.89 -8.21 10.05
N ALA A 160 -9.98 -8.80 8.86
CA ALA A 160 -11.11 -8.55 7.95
C ALA A 160 -12.44 -9.01 8.58
N ARG A 161 -12.48 -10.20 9.17
CA ARG A 161 -13.66 -10.70 9.89
C ARG A 161 -14.03 -9.80 11.07
N ILE A 162 -13.06 -9.28 11.82
CA ILE A 162 -13.31 -8.31 12.90
C ILE A 162 -14.02 -7.06 12.33
N LEU A 163 -13.51 -6.50 11.23
CA LEU A 163 -14.11 -5.33 10.57
C LEU A 163 -15.56 -5.59 10.14
N GLU A 164 -15.87 -6.78 9.61
CA GLU A 164 -17.23 -7.17 9.21
C GLU A 164 -18.22 -7.25 10.39
N LYS A 165 -17.72 -7.57 11.59
CA LYS A 165 -18.54 -7.65 12.82
C LYS A 165 -18.76 -6.29 13.48
N LEU A 166 -18.05 -5.24 13.06
CA LEU A 166 -18.21 -3.92 13.67
C LEU A 166 -19.56 -3.29 13.29
N PRO A 167 -20.24 -2.63 14.25
CA PRO A 167 -21.51 -1.97 13.97
C PRO A 167 -21.32 -0.79 12.99
N VAL A 168 -21.90 -0.94 11.80
CA VAL A 168 -21.98 0.11 10.78
C VAL A 168 -22.87 1.23 11.30
N LYS A 169 -22.31 2.43 11.53
CA LYS A 169 -23.16 3.63 11.65
C LYS A 169 -23.58 3.99 10.23
N HIS A 170 -24.88 3.95 9.92
CA HIS A 170 -25.41 4.62 8.73
C HIS A 170 -25.30 6.15 8.90
N SER A 171 -24.08 6.68 8.93
CA SER A 171 -23.87 8.09 8.62
C SER A 171 -23.84 8.20 7.11
N LYS A 172 -24.77 8.96 6.54
CA LYS A 172 -24.68 9.46 5.15
C LYS A 172 -23.21 9.83 4.89
N LYS A 173 -22.61 9.25 3.84
CA LYS A 173 -21.18 9.30 3.43
C LYS A 173 -20.23 8.16 3.86
N TYR A 174 -20.70 6.92 4.02
CA TYR A 174 -19.82 5.79 3.67
C TYR A 174 -19.80 5.67 2.14
N GLN A 175 -18.86 6.36 1.49
CA GLN A 175 -18.57 6.11 0.09
C GLN A 175 -17.58 4.96 0.05
N PRO A 176 -17.91 3.79 -0.54
CA PRO A 176 -16.93 2.71 -0.76
C PRO A 176 -15.69 3.19 -1.54
N ASN A 177 -15.78 4.35 -2.19
CA ASN A 177 -14.71 4.98 -2.96
C ASN A 177 -13.67 5.75 -2.11
N TYR A 178 -13.82 5.89 -0.79
CA TYR A 178 -12.89 6.75 -0.03
C TYR A 178 -11.45 6.19 0.06
N LEU A 179 -11.28 4.87 -0.01
CA LEU A 179 -9.94 4.25 -0.10
C LEU A 179 -9.48 4.04 -1.54
N ILE A 180 -10.40 3.87 -2.50
CA ILE A 180 -10.09 3.75 -3.93
C ILE A 180 -9.63 5.11 -4.49
N ASN A 181 -10.14 6.23 -3.97
CA ASN A 181 -9.76 7.58 -4.40
C ASN A 181 -8.47 8.12 -3.74
N MET A 182 -7.75 7.30 -2.96
CA MET A 182 -6.47 7.66 -2.33
C MET A 182 -5.27 6.99 -3.00
N VAL A 183 -5.48 6.20 -4.05
CA VAL A 183 -4.44 5.58 -4.88
C VAL A 183 -4.51 6.14 -6.29
#